data_AF-A0A0F5BV21-F1
#
_entry.id   AF-A0A0F5BV21-F1
#
_cell.length_a   1.000
_cell.length_b   1.000
_cell.length_c   1.000
_cell.angle_alpha   90.00
_cell.angle_beta   90.00
_cell.angle_gamma   90.00
#
_symmetry.space_group_name_H-M   'P 1'
#
loop_
_entity.id
_entity.type
_entity.pdbx_description
1 polymer ?
#
loop_
_entity_poly.entity_id
_entity_poly.type
_entity_poly.pdbx_seq_one_letter_code
_entity_poly.pdbx_strand_id
1 'polypeptide(L)'
;MSQEYTEDKEVTLTPLSSGRRLLEALLILVALFAVYLMVSLVSFNPSDPSWSQTAWHEPIHNLGGSPGAWLADTLLFIFGVMSYAIPVVIIGLCWITFRHRHNDDYVDYFAIGLRLIGVLALVVTTCGLAAINADDIWYFASGGVIGSLVSSAMTPYFNQATGTLVLLCVWAAGITLYTGWSWLTIAEKIGGAVMSVLTFASNRSRDDNRWDDEDDEEFEPAPVAKKNSGPGLS
;
A
#
# COMPACT_ATOMS: atom_id res chain seq x y z
N MET A 1 13.84 22.52 53.73
CA MET A 1 13.66 23.46 52.61
C MET A 1 14.23 22.75 51.38
N SER A 2 13.38 22.15 50.56
CA SER A 2 13.72 21.31 49.40
C SER A 2 13.80 22.19 48.16
N GLN A 3 15.00 22.34 47.58
CA GLN A 3 15.14 22.95 46.27
C GLN A 3 14.91 21.88 45.19
N GLU A 4 13.83 22.07 44.45
CA GLU A 4 13.49 21.33 43.24
C GLU A 4 14.43 21.81 42.12
N TYR A 5 15.28 20.92 41.62
CA TYR A 5 16.18 21.20 40.52
C TYR A 5 15.40 20.99 39.22
N THR A 6 14.79 22.06 38.70
CA THR A 6 14.20 22.05 37.36
C THR A 6 15.34 22.10 36.35
N GLU A 7 15.71 20.92 35.85
CA GLU A 7 16.63 20.79 34.72
C GLU A 7 15.91 21.33 33.48
N ASP A 8 16.13 22.61 33.17
CA ASP A 8 15.65 23.24 31.94
C ASP A 8 16.35 22.56 30.75
N LYS A 9 15.70 21.50 30.26
CA LYS A 9 16.12 20.76 29.08
C LYS A 9 15.82 21.62 27.87
N GLU A 10 16.71 22.55 27.55
CA GLU A 10 16.67 23.28 26.29
C GLU A 10 16.74 22.27 25.14
N VAL A 11 15.59 22.03 24.52
CA VAL A 11 15.48 21.21 23.31
C VAL A 11 16.12 21.99 22.18
N THR A 12 17.44 21.88 22.05
CA THR A 12 18.18 22.43 20.93
C THR A 12 17.75 21.69 19.66
N LEU A 13 16.76 22.25 18.96
CA LEU A 13 16.33 21.80 17.65
C LEU A 13 17.46 22.08 16.65
N THR A 14 18.40 21.14 16.55
CA THR A 14 19.49 21.20 15.57
C THR A 14 18.90 21.29 14.16
N PRO A 15 19.24 22.33 13.36
CA PRO A 15 18.69 22.48 12.03
C PRO A 15 19.16 21.31 11.15
N LEU A 16 18.22 20.67 10.45
CA LEU A 16 18.52 19.61 9.48
C LEU A 16 19.56 20.08 8.46
N SER A 17 20.62 19.28 8.26
CA SER A 17 21.64 19.49 7.21
C SER A 17 20.99 19.72 5.84
N SER A 18 21.53 20.64 5.04
CA SER A 18 20.95 21.04 3.73
C SER A 18 20.71 19.84 2.80
N GLY A 19 21.63 18.86 2.79
CA GLY A 19 21.45 17.62 2.01
C GLY A 19 20.29 16.77 2.52
N ARG A 20 19.98 16.83 3.82
CA ARG A 20 18.83 16.12 4.38
C ARG A 20 17.50 16.73 3.93
N ARG A 21 17.43 18.06 3.88
CA ARG A 21 16.25 18.78 3.40
C ARG A 21 15.99 18.51 1.91
N LEU A 22 17.05 18.44 1.09
CA LEU A 22 16.94 18.10 -0.32
C LEU A 22 16.39 16.69 -0.54
N LEU A 23 16.91 15.69 0.18
CA LEU A 23 16.39 14.32 0.09
C LEU A 23 14.92 14.23 0.51
N GLU A 24 14.53 14.95 1.56
CA GLU A 24 13.14 14.96 2.04
C GLU A 24 12.19 15.63 1.04
N ALA A 25 12.59 16.78 0.49
CA ALA A 25 11.84 17.44 -0.58
C ALA A 25 11.71 16.55 -1.82
N LEU A 26 12.77 15.83 -2.19
CA LEU A 26 12.75 14.87 -3.30
C LEU A 26 11.81 13.69 -3.01
N LEU A 27 11.83 13.12 -1.81
CA LEU A 27 10.92 12.03 -1.43
C LEU A 27 9.45 12.49 -1.48
N ILE A 28 9.15 13.70 -1.01
CA ILE A 28 7.81 14.29 -1.09
C ILE A 28 7.38 14.48 -2.54
N LEU A 29 8.27 15.03 -3.38
CA LEU A 29 8.00 15.21 -4.81
C LEU A 29 7.69 13.88 -5.50
N VAL A 30 8.52 12.85 -5.26
CA VAL A 30 8.33 11.52 -5.84
C VAL A 30 7.02 10.88 -5.35
N ALA A 31 6.69 11.03 -4.07
CA ALA A 31 5.41 10.53 -3.53
C ALA A 31 4.21 11.24 -4.15
N LEU A 32 4.25 12.57 -4.30
CA LEU A 32 3.20 13.33 -4.98
C LEU A 32 3.06 12.92 -6.45
N PHE A 33 4.18 12.69 -7.14
CA PHE A 33 4.17 12.20 -8.50
C PHE A 33 3.55 10.80 -8.61
N ALA A 34 3.82 9.90 -7.65
CA ALA A 34 3.18 8.59 -7.61
C ALA A 34 1.66 8.69 -7.41
N VAL A 35 1.19 9.58 -6.53
CA VAL A 35 -0.25 9.84 -6.37
C VAL A 35 -0.85 10.38 -7.67
N TYR A 36 -0.19 11.32 -8.31
CA TYR A 36 -0.61 11.84 -9.62
C TYR A 36 -0.70 10.75 -10.69
N LEU A 37 0.28 9.83 -10.74
CA LEU A 37 0.24 8.66 -11.63
C LEU A 37 -0.95 7.75 -11.32
N MET A 38 -1.21 7.47 -10.04
CA MET A 38 -2.34 6.63 -9.64
C MET A 38 -3.68 7.25 -10.05
N VAL A 39 -3.85 8.55 -9.82
CA VAL A 39 -5.04 9.30 -10.28
C VAL A 39 -5.17 9.20 -11.79
N SER A 40 -4.08 9.44 -12.52
CA SER A 40 -4.07 9.39 -13.99
C SER A 40 -4.43 8.01 -14.54
N LEU A 41 -3.96 6.93 -13.89
CA LEU A 41 -4.26 5.54 -14.28
C LEU A 41 -5.73 5.17 -13.99
N VAL A 42 -6.24 5.52 -12.80
CA VAL A 42 -7.62 5.21 -12.41
C VAL A 42 -8.62 6.02 -13.21
N SER A 43 -8.31 7.29 -13.53
CA SER A 43 -9.16 8.14 -14.36
C SER A 43 -8.89 8.01 -15.86
N PHE A 44 -8.22 6.95 -16.31
CA PHE A 44 -7.91 6.75 -17.72
C PHE A 44 -9.19 6.56 -18.54
N ASN A 45 -9.30 7.29 -19.66
CA ASN A 45 -10.37 7.12 -20.62
C ASN A 45 -9.79 6.84 -22.02
N PRO A 46 -10.19 5.74 -22.69
CA PRO A 46 -9.77 5.43 -24.06
C PRO A 46 -10.22 6.42 -25.15
N SER A 47 -10.94 7.48 -24.77
CA SER A 47 -11.36 8.56 -25.67
C SER A 47 -10.51 9.82 -25.52
N ASP A 48 -9.51 9.82 -24.62
CA ASP A 48 -8.62 10.97 -24.39
C ASP A 48 -7.42 10.94 -25.36
N PRO A 49 -6.88 12.11 -25.77
CA PRO A 49 -5.74 12.16 -26.67
C PRO A 49 -4.49 11.57 -26.03
N SER A 50 -3.99 10.47 -26.59
CA SER A 50 -2.83 9.72 -26.08
C SER A 50 -1.88 9.29 -27.21
N TRP A 51 -0.76 8.67 -26.85
CA TRP A 51 0.23 8.18 -27.82
C TRP A 51 -0.34 7.08 -28.73
N SER A 52 -1.06 6.13 -28.15
CA SER A 52 -1.63 4.99 -28.89
C SER A 52 -3.07 5.20 -29.36
N GLN A 53 -3.70 6.32 -29.02
CA GLN A 53 -5.09 6.62 -29.38
C GLN A 53 -5.22 7.96 -30.10
N THR A 54 -5.86 7.93 -31.25
CA THR A 54 -6.25 9.13 -32.00
C THR A 54 -7.61 9.63 -31.49
N ALA A 55 -7.62 10.38 -30.38
CA ALA A 55 -8.83 11.04 -29.92
C ALA A 55 -9.11 12.34 -30.70
N TRP A 56 -10.40 12.53 -31.06
CA TRP A 56 -10.90 13.67 -31.85
C TRP A 56 -11.98 14.51 -31.11
N HIS A 57 -12.17 14.31 -29.80
CA HIS A 57 -13.22 14.99 -29.04
C HIS A 57 -12.65 15.71 -27.81
N GLU A 58 -12.92 17.00 -27.71
CA GLU A 58 -12.80 17.77 -26.46
C GLU A 58 -14.10 17.58 -25.64
N PRO A 59 -14.07 17.44 -24.30
CA PRO A 59 -12.97 17.71 -23.36
C PRO A 59 -12.26 16.44 -22.83
N ILE A 60 -11.03 16.61 -22.33
CA ILE A 60 -10.24 15.53 -21.69
C ILE A 60 -10.90 15.08 -20.40
N HIS A 61 -11.14 13.78 -20.27
CA HIS A 61 -11.79 13.18 -19.10
C HIS A 61 -10.81 12.77 -17.99
N ASN A 62 -9.54 12.51 -18.32
CA ASN A 62 -8.51 12.19 -17.35
C ASN A 62 -8.29 13.35 -16.35
N LEU A 63 -8.33 13.04 -15.06
CA LEU A 63 -8.13 14.03 -13.98
C LEU A 63 -6.69 14.57 -13.95
N GLY A 64 -5.72 13.83 -14.49
CA GLY A 64 -4.35 14.29 -14.73
C GLY A 64 -4.20 15.15 -15.99
N GLY A 65 -5.29 15.44 -16.70
CA GLY A 65 -5.28 16.16 -17.96
C GLY A 65 -4.53 15.42 -19.08
N SER A 66 -4.14 16.14 -20.12
CA SER A 66 -3.40 15.59 -21.26
C SER A 66 -2.12 14.82 -20.88
N PRO A 67 -1.20 15.35 -20.04
CA PRO A 67 0.00 14.60 -19.67
C PRO A 67 -0.32 13.34 -18.86
N GLY A 68 -1.36 13.38 -18.01
CA GLY A 68 -1.83 12.21 -17.27
C GLY A 68 -2.34 11.10 -18.19
N ALA A 69 -3.16 11.47 -19.20
CA ALA A 69 -3.66 10.54 -20.20
C ALA A 69 -2.52 9.85 -20.97
N TRP A 70 -1.50 10.60 -21.40
CA TRP A 70 -0.32 10.06 -22.08
C TRP A 70 0.49 9.09 -21.22
N LEU A 71 0.73 9.44 -19.95
CA LEU A 71 1.48 8.60 -19.03
C LEU A 71 0.72 7.30 -18.73
N ALA A 72 -0.58 7.40 -18.46
CA ALA A 72 -1.43 6.25 -18.21
C ALA A 72 -1.50 5.33 -19.43
N ASP A 73 -1.71 5.88 -20.63
CA ASP A 73 -1.72 5.14 -21.91
C ASP A 73 -0.42 4.35 -22.11
N THR A 74 0.72 5.01 -21.92
CA THR A 74 2.03 4.40 -22.12
C THR A 74 2.29 3.29 -21.11
N LEU A 75 1.94 3.51 -19.83
CA LEU A 75 2.12 2.52 -18.77
C LEU A 75 1.21 1.30 -18.96
N LEU A 76 -0.06 1.52 -19.31
CA LEU A 76 -1.02 0.45 -19.61
C LEU A 76 -0.61 -0.33 -20.86
N PHE A 77 -0.10 0.35 -21.88
CA PHE A 77 0.41 -0.31 -23.09
C PHE A 77 1.59 -1.23 -22.79
N ILE A 78 2.58 -0.77 -22.01
CA ILE A 78 3.80 -1.54 -21.75
C ILE A 78 3.55 -2.67 -20.73
N PHE A 79 2.87 -2.35 -19.63
CA PHE A 79 2.77 -3.22 -18.44
C PHE A 79 1.38 -3.82 -18.20
N GLY A 80 0.34 -3.33 -18.90
CA GLY A 80 -1.04 -3.75 -18.68
C GLY A 80 -1.49 -3.48 -17.24
N VAL A 81 -2.12 -4.47 -16.61
CA VAL A 81 -2.60 -4.44 -15.21
C VAL A 81 -1.47 -4.09 -14.23
N MET A 82 -0.23 -4.49 -14.51
CA MET A 82 0.91 -4.24 -13.62
C MET A 82 1.23 -2.74 -13.48
N SER A 83 0.73 -1.90 -14.40
CA SER A 83 0.86 -0.44 -14.29
C SER A 83 0.26 0.11 -12.98
N TYR A 84 -0.83 -0.45 -12.48
CA TYR A 84 -1.45 -0.04 -11.21
C TYR A 84 -0.59 -0.34 -9.98
N ALA A 85 0.32 -1.31 -10.06
CA ALA A 85 1.25 -1.62 -8.97
C ALA A 85 2.40 -0.61 -8.90
N ILE A 86 2.77 0.04 -10.01
CA ILE A 86 3.92 0.96 -10.08
C ILE A 86 3.79 2.12 -9.07
N PRO A 87 2.69 2.89 -9.01
CA PRO A 87 2.53 3.94 -8.01
C PRO A 87 2.64 3.44 -6.57
N VAL A 88 2.06 2.27 -6.28
CA VAL A 88 2.08 1.66 -4.94
C VAL A 88 3.50 1.28 -4.53
N VAL A 89 4.27 0.69 -5.45
CA VAL A 89 5.67 0.34 -5.23
C VAL A 89 6.52 1.60 -4.99
N ILE A 90 6.31 2.67 -5.76
CA ILE A 90 7.04 3.93 -5.57
C ILE A 90 6.80 4.48 -4.15
N ILE A 91 5.54 4.52 -3.71
CA ILE A 91 5.19 4.98 -2.35
C ILE A 91 5.85 4.08 -1.29
N GLY A 92 5.79 2.75 -1.47
CA GLY A 92 6.44 1.79 -0.58
C GLY A 92 7.96 1.99 -0.49
N LEU A 93 8.62 2.24 -1.62
CA LEU A 93 10.06 2.52 -1.66
C LEU A 93 10.40 3.87 -0.99
N CYS A 94 9.59 4.91 -1.20
CA CYS A 94 9.73 6.18 -0.50
C CYS A 94 9.62 5.98 1.01
N TRP A 95 8.64 5.19 1.47
CA TRP A 95 8.45 4.87 2.88
C TRP A 95 9.63 4.09 3.48
N ILE A 96 10.10 3.03 2.80
CA ILE A 96 11.26 2.24 3.23
C ILE A 96 12.51 3.11 3.31
N THR A 97 12.76 3.92 2.28
CA THR A 97 13.91 4.85 2.22
C THR A 97 13.84 5.88 3.34
N PHE A 98 12.65 6.41 3.63
CA PHE A 98 12.44 7.33 4.74
C PHE A 98 12.70 6.64 6.08
N ARG A 99 12.28 5.38 6.26
CA ARG A 99 12.43 4.63 7.51
C ARG A 99 13.86 4.14 7.77
N HIS A 100 14.57 3.69 6.74
CA HIS A 100 15.94 3.14 6.84
C HIS A 100 17.02 4.23 6.76
N ARG A 101 16.63 5.50 6.66
CA ARG A 101 17.52 6.67 6.60
C ARG A 101 18.52 6.79 7.75
N HIS A 102 18.26 6.12 8.87
CA HIS A 102 19.07 6.22 10.09
C HIS A 102 20.14 5.13 10.23
N ASN A 103 20.15 4.11 9.35
CA ASN A 103 21.19 3.09 9.34
C ASN A 103 22.27 3.49 8.34
N ASP A 104 23.42 3.94 8.84
CA ASP A 104 24.67 4.09 8.07
C ASP A 104 25.32 2.71 7.84
N ASP A 105 24.55 1.75 7.33
CA ASP A 105 25.08 0.42 7.00
C ASP A 105 25.76 0.43 5.64
N TYR A 106 26.85 -0.33 5.54
CA TYR A 106 27.61 -0.51 4.31
C TYR A 106 26.70 -1.04 3.18
N VAL A 107 26.73 -0.37 2.03
CA VAL A 107 25.89 -0.74 0.89
C VAL A 107 26.48 -1.97 0.21
N ASP A 108 25.85 -3.12 0.39
CA ASP A 108 26.21 -4.33 -0.33
C ASP A 108 25.70 -4.27 -1.79
N TYR A 109 26.59 -3.92 -2.71
CA TYR A 109 26.31 -3.85 -4.13
C TYR A 109 25.86 -5.19 -4.73
N PHE A 110 26.34 -6.32 -4.18
CA PHE A 110 25.93 -7.64 -4.65
C PHE A 110 24.49 -7.93 -4.25
N ALA A 111 24.11 -7.62 -3.01
CA ALA A 111 22.73 -7.72 -2.55
C ALA A 111 21.79 -6.82 -3.35
N ILE A 112 22.22 -5.59 -3.69
CA ILE A 112 21.44 -4.71 -4.59
C ILE A 112 21.27 -5.33 -5.96
N GLY A 113 22.32 -5.90 -6.56
CA GLY A 113 22.25 -6.58 -7.84
C GLY A 113 21.23 -7.71 -7.85
N LEU A 114 21.26 -8.59 -6.83
CA LEU A 114 20.28 -9.67 -6.68
C LEU A 114 18.85 -9.15 -6.51
N ARG A 115 18.66 -8.06 -5.73
CA ARG A 115 17.34 -7.43 -5.57
C ARG A 115 16.82 -6.88 -6.89
N LEU A 116 17.66 -6.24 -7.68
CA LEU A 116 17.27 -5.71 -8.99
C LEU A 116 16.86 -6.83 -9.95
N ILE A 117 17.59 -7.95 -9.96
CA ILE A 117 17.22 -9.14 -10.72
C ILE A 117 15.87 -9.69 -10.23
N GLY A 118 15.68 -9.76 -8.91
CA GLY A 118 14.41 -10.16 -8.29
C GLY A 118 13.24 -9.29 -8.74
N VAL A 119 13.39 -7.95 -8.69
CA VAL A 119 12.36 -7.00 -9.15
C VAL A 119 12.05 -7.21 -10.63
N LEU A 120 13.08 -7.35 -11.47
CA LEU A 120 12.87 -7.57 -12.90
C LEU A 120 12.11 -8.87 -13.16
N ALA A 121 12.51 -9.96 -12.48
CA ALA A 121 11.83 -11.24 -12.57
C ALA A 121 10.36 -11.12 -12.13
N LEU A 122 10.08 -10.43 -11.03
CA LEU A 122 8.71 -10.19 -10.55
C LEU A 122 7.87 -9.39 -11.53
N VAL A 123 8.41 -8.33 -12.11
CA VAL A 123 7.69 -7.51 -13.10
C VAL A 123 7.36 -8.34 -14.33
N VAL A 124 8.36 -9.02 -14.92
CA VAL A 124 8.19 -9.81 -16.15
C VAL A 124 7.22 -10.96 -15.92
N THR A 125 7.36 -11.71 -14.82
CA THR A 125 6.46 -12.84 -14.52
C THR A 125 5.05 -12.38 -14.18
N THR A 126 4.87 -11.25 -13.49
CA THR A 126 3.52 -10.72 -13.21
C THR A 126 2.84 -10.27 -14.49
N CYS A 127 3.57 -9.59 -15.40
CA CYS A 127 3.04 -9.23 -16.72
C CYS A 127 2.69 -10.49 -17.54
N GLY A 128 3.56 -11.51 -17.54
CA GLY A 128 3.30 -12.77 -18.23
C GLY A 128 2.11 -13.55 -17.65
N LEU A 129 1.99 -13.59 -16.32
CA LEU A 129 0.87 -14.24 -15.64
C LEU A 129 -0.45 -13.57 -15.97
N ALA A 130 -0.47 -12.23 -15.97
CA ALA A 130 -1.62 -11.45 -16.41
C ALA A 130 -1.98 -11.80 -17.86
N ALA A 131 -1.03 -11.77 -18.79
CA ALA A 131 -1.29 -12.09 -20.20
C ALA A 131 -1.83 -13.51 -20.45
N ILE A 132 -1.50 -14.48 -19.58
CA ILE A 132 -1.95 -15.87 -19.73
C ILE A 132 -3.28 -16.13 -19.02
N ASN A 133 -3.58 -15.42 -17.93
CA ASN A 133 -4.69 -15.76 -17.02
C ASN A 133 -5.74 -14.66 -16.83
N ALA A 134 -5.49 -13.43 -17.28
CA ALA A 134 -6.41 -12.31 -17.13
C ALA A 134 -6.92 -11.83 -18.48
N ASP A 135 -8.21 -11.49 -18.52
CA ASP A 135 -8.85 -10.88 -19.69
C ASP A 135 -8.28 -9.49 -19.96
N ASP A 136 -8.27 -9.10 -21.23
CA ASP A 136 -7.72 -7.83 -21.69
C ASP A 136 -8.50 -6.62 -21.12
N ILE A 137 -7.77 -5.55 -20.79
CA ILE A 137 -8.34 -4.32 -20.26
C ILE A 137 -8.56 -3.34 -21.40
N TRP A 138 -9.81 -3.18 -21.80
CA TRP A 138 -10.22 -2.35 -22.94
C TRP A 138 -9.57 -2.83 -24.24
N TYR A 139 -8.62 -2.07 -24.80
CA TYR A 139 -7.82 -2.44 -25.98
C TYR A 139 -6.42 -2.96 -25.60
N PHE A 140 -6.01 -2.81 -24.33
CA PHE A 140 -4.68 -3.20 -23.90
C PHE A 140 -4.67 -4.66 -23.45
N ALA A 141 -3.65 -5.39 -23.91
CA ALA A 141 -3.36 -6.71 -23.37
C ALA A 141 -3.22 -6.62 -21.85
N SER A 142 -3.80 -7.55 -21.11
CA SER A 142 -3.79 -7.55 -19.64
C SER A 142 -2.38 -7.54 -19.04
N GLY A 143 -1.41 -8.15 -19.73
CA GLY A 143 0.02 -8.11 -19.40
C GLY A 143 0.84 -7.04 -20.15
N GLY A 144 0.19 -6.19 -20.93
CA GLY A 144 0.83 -5.24 -21.85
C GLY A 144 1.70 -5.93 -22.90
N VAL A 145 2.55 -5.15 -23.56
CA VAL A 145 3.51 -5.66 -24.56
C VAL A 145 4.47 -6.68 -23.94
N ILE A 146 4.95 -6.44 -22.72
CA ILE A 146 5.90 -7.35 -22.05
C ILE A 146 5.24 -8.72 -21.82
N GLY A 147 4.04 -8.74 -21.24
CA GLY A 147 3.31 -9.98 -20.99
C GLY A 147 2.94 -10.70 -22.29
N SER A 148 2.57 -9.96 -23.33
CA SER A 148 2.27 -10.52 -24.66
C SER A 148 3.48 -11.19 -25.30
N LEU A 149 4.67 -10.59 -25.17
CA LEU A 149 5.93 -11.18 -25.63
C LEU A 149 6.27 -12.45 -24.86
N VAL A 150 6.15 -12.42 -23.53
CA VAL A 150 6.39 -13.59 -22.67
C VAL A 150 5.42 -14.72 -23.02
N SER A 151 4.13 -14.43 -23.10
CA SER A 151 3.08 -15.41 -23.46
C SER A 151 3.37 -16.02 -24.83
N SER A 152 3.63 -15.20 -25.85
CA SER A 152 3.96 -15.65 -27.21
C SER A 152 5.20 -16.52 -27.27
N ALA A 153 6.23 -16.22 -26.47
CA ALA A 153 7.44 -17.02 -26.38
C ALA A 153 7.21 -18.37 -25.68
N MET A 154 6.22 -18.45 -24.78
CA MET A 154 5.91 -19.67 -24.02
C MET A 154 4.95 -20.61 -24.75
N THR A 155 4.00 -20.07 -25.52
CA THR A 155 2.98 -20.84 -26.28
C THR A 155 3.54 -22.03 -27.09
N PRO A 156 4.68 -21.95 -27.80
CA PRO A 156 5.19 -23.10 -28.56
C PRO A 156 5.77 -24.22 -27.68
N TYR A 157 6.15 -23.94 -26.43
CA TYR A 157 6.82 -24.89 -25.54
C TYR A 157 5.91 -25.43 -24.44
N PHE A 158 4.90 -24.66 -24.02
CA PHE A 158 4.08 -24.96 -22.86
C PHE A 158 2.60 -24.78 -23.16
N ASN A 159 1.79 -25.68 -22.59
CA ASN A 159 0.35 -25.43 -22.44
C ASN A 159 0.11 -24.37 -21.36
N GLN A 160 -1.05 -23.72 -21.40
CA GLN A 160 -1.43 -22.61 -20.50
C GLN A 160 -1.19 -22.91 -19.01
N ALA A 161 -1.59 -24.10 -18.54
CA ALA A 161 -1.42 -24.52 -17.14
C ALA A 161 0.06 -24.64 -16.76
N THR A 162 0.88 -25.30 -17.58
CA THR A 162 2.32 -25.46 -17.32
C THR A 162 3.04 -24.13 -17.41
N GLY A 163 2.66 -23.26 -18.36
CA GLY A 163 3.23 -21.92 -18.47
C GLY A 163 2.97 -21.08 -17.22
N THR A 164 1.75 -21.14 -16.68
CA THR A 164 1.41 -20.49 -15.41
C THR A 164 2.25 -21.02 -14.25
N LEU A 165 2.43 -22.34 -14.13
CA LEU A 165 3.28 -22.92 -13.09
C LEU A 165 4.74 -22.49 -13.20
N VAL A 166 5.31 -22.47 -14.41
CA VAL A 166 6.68 -22.00 -14.65
C VAL A 166 6.83 -20.55 -14.23
N LEU A 167 5.88 -19.68 -14.64
CA LEU A 167 5.91 -18.28 -14.25
C LEU A 167 5.76 -18.08 -12.75
N LEU A 168 4.90 -18.86 -12.07
CA LEU A 168 4.76 -18.81 -10.61
C LEU A 168 6.05 -19.25 -9.90
N CYS A 169 6.75 -20.26 -10.41
CA CYS A 169 8.04 -20.68 -9.87
C CYS A 169 9.09 -19.57 -9.98
N VAL A 170 9.19 -18.93 -11.16
CA VAL A 170 10.12 -17.80 -11.37
C VAL A 170 9.72 -16.60 -10.53
N TRP A 171 8.42 -16.33 -10.38
CA TRP A 171 7.88 -15.27 -9.53
C TRP A 171 8.25 -15.51 -8.06
N ALA A 172 8.08 -16.74 -7.56
CA ALA A 172 8.44 -17.14 -6.20
C ALA A 172 9.95 -17.02 -5.94
N ALA A 173 10.79 -17.40 -6.92
CA ALA A 173 12.22 -17.15 -6.88
C ALA A 173 12.54 -15.65 -6.87
N GLY A 174 11.83 -14.85 -7.67
CA GLY A 174 11.94 -13.39 -7.70
C GLY A 174 11.64 -12.74 -6.35
N ILE A 175 10.60 -13.20 -5.63
CA ILE A 175 10.31 -12.74 -4.26
C ILE A 175 11.47 -13.05 -3.32
N THR A 176 12.02 -14.25 -3.41
CA THR A 176 13.13 -14.68 -2.55
C THR A 176 14.36 -13.80 -2.79
N LEU A 177 14.69 -13.51 -4.06
CA LEU A 177 15.80 -12.63 -4.42
C LEU A 177 15.57 -11.17 -4.00
N TYR A 178 14.33 -10.67 -4.13
CA TYR A 178 13.98 -9.29 -3.76
C TYR A 178 13.99 -9.08 -2.24
N THR A 179 13.36 -9.98 -1.49
CA THR A 179 13.22 -9.84 -0.03
C THR A 179 14.46 -10.33 0.72
N GLY A 180 15.17 -11.33 0.18
CA GLY A 180 16.23 -12.06 0.87
C GLY A 180 15.72 -12.91 2.03
N TRP A 181 14.39 -13.14 2.12
CA TRP A 181 13.78 -13.85 3.24
C TRP A 181 13.68 -15.36 2.95
N SER A 182 13.81 -16.15 4.01
CA SER A 182 13.49 -17.58 3.94
C SER A 182 11.98 -17.79 3.83
N TRP A 183 11.54 -18.90 3.22
CA TRP A 183 10.13 -19.26 3.16
C TRP A 183 9.49 -19.42 4.53
N LEU A 184 10.25 -19.84 5.54
CA LEU A 184 9.80 -19.89 6.92
C LEU A 184 9.46 -18.49 7.44
N THR A 185 10.35 -17.52 7.23
CA THR A 185 10.14 -16.13 7.62
C THR A 185 8.92 -15.51 6.92
N ILE A 186 8.71 -15.84 5.65
CA ILE A 186 7.52 -15.41 4.90
C ILE A 186 6.25 -16.01 5.54
N ALA A 187 6.25 -17.32 5.83
CA ALA A 187 5.12 -17.99 6.48
C ALA A 187 4.81 -17.41 7.86
N GLU A 188 5.84 -17.16 8.68
CA GLU A 188 5.70 -16.55 10.01
C GLU A 188 5.09 -15.15 9.94
N LYS A 189 5.55 -14.31 9.01
CA LYS A 189 5.01 -12.95 8.83
C LYS A 189 3.56 -12.96 8.36
N ILE A 190 3.22 -13.85 7.43
CA ILE A 190 1.83 -14.02 6.97
C ILE A 190 0.97 -14.50 8.14
N GLY A 191 1.42 -15.50 8.90
CA GLY A 191 0.71 -15.99 10.08
C GLY A 191 0.49 -14.90 11.14
N GLY A 192 1.53 -14.11 11.44
CA GLY A 192 1.42 -12.98 12.36
C GLY A 192 0.44 -11.91 11.88
N ALA A 193 0.42 -11.60 10.58
CA ALA A 193 -0.52 -10.65 10.00
C ALA A 193 -1.97 -11.15 10.12
N VAL A 194 -2.22 -12.42 9.77
CA VAL A 194 -3.55 -13.05 9.89
C VAL A 194 -4.03 -13.02 11.34
N MET A 195 -3.18 -13.43 12.29
CA MET A 195 -3.51 -13.39 13.71
C MET A 195 -3.79 -11.97 14.22
N SER A 196 -3.05 -10.98 13.73
CA SER A 196 -3.27 -9.57 14.08
C SER A 196 -4.63 -9.07 13.60
N VAL A 197 -5.02 -9.42 12.35
CA VAL A 197 -6.33 -9.06 11.78
C VAL A 197 -7.46 -9.76 12.53
N LEU A 198 -7.32 -11.06 12.82
CA LEU A 198 -8.33 -11.82 13.58
C LEU A 198 -8.50 -11.27 15.00
N THR A 199 -7.39 -10.92 15.66
CA THR A 199 -7.43 -10.31 17.00
C THR A 199 -8.09 -8.94 16.95
N PHE A 200 -7.78 -8.11 15.97
CA PHE A 200 -8.42 -6.80 15.80
C PHE A 200 -9.93 -6.93 15.54
N ALA A 201 -10.34 -7.87 14.69
CA ALA A 201 -11.75 -8.14 14.40
C ALA A 201 -12.50 -8.68 15.64
N SER A 202 -11.89 -9.60 16.39
CA SER A 202 -12.45 -10.14 17.64
C SER A 202 -12.54 -9.10 18.75
N ASN A 203 -11.50 -8.25 18.88
CA ASN A 203 -11.49 -7.18 19.88
C ASN A 203 -12.57 -6.12 19.58
N ARG A 204 -12.86 -5.85 18.31
CA ARG A 204 -13.96 -4.95 17.91
C ARG A 204 -15.34 -5.54 18.22
N SER A 205 -15.52 -6.85 18.13
CA SER A 205 -16.79 -7.52 18.47
C SER A 205 -17.06 -7.59 19.98
N ARG A 206 -16.04 -7.41 20.81
CA ARG A 206 -16.15 -7.49 22.28
C ARG A 206 -16.52 -6.15 22.93
N ASP A 207 -16.36 -5.04 22.20
CA ASP A 207 -16.78 -3.70 22.64
C ASP A 207 -18.28 -3.44 22.46
N ASP A 208 -18.96 -4.16 21.54
CA ASP A 208 -20.41 -4.04 21.32
C ASP A 208 -21.24 -4.79 22.39
N ASN A 209 -20.67 -5.80 23.07
CA ASN A 209 -21.37 -6.59 24.09
C ASN A 209 -21.24 -6.02 25.52
N ARG A 210 -20.62 -4.84 25.72
CA ARG A 210 -20.43 -4.24 27.06
C ARG A 210 -21.52 -3.24 27.45
N TRP A 211 -22.64 -3.21 26.72
CA TRP A 211 -23.75 -2.28 26.94
C TRP A 211 -25.06 -2.97 27.34
N ASP A 212 -25.11 -4.30 27.41
CA ASP A 212 -26.33 -5.05 27.78
C ASP A 212 -26.32 -5.59 29.23
N ASP A 213 -25.24 -5.41 29.99
CA ASP A 213 -25.10 -5.98 31.35
C ASP A 213 -25.22 -4.94 32.50
N GLU A 214 -25.46 -3.65 32.23
CA GLU A 214 -25.56 -2.59 33.27
C GLU A 214 -27.01 -2.19 33.64
N ASP A 215 -28.05 -2.73 32.99
CA ASP A 215 -29.46 -2.32 33.20
C ASP A 215 -30.24 -3.16 34.25
N ASP A 216 -29.62 -4.16 34.90
CA ASP A 216 -30.30 -5.07 35.85
C ASP A 216 -30.08 -4.77 37.35
N GLU A 217 -29.31 -3.73 37.70
CA GLU A 217 -29.18 -3.26 39.09
C GLU A 217 -29.78 -1.86 39.25
N GLU A 218 -31.02 -1.77 39.75
CA GLU A 218 -31.51 -0.78 40.73
C GLU A 218 -33.01 -0.46 40.54
N PHE A 219 -33.86 -1.22 41.24
CA PHE A 219 -35.22 -0.78 41.55
C PHE A 219 -35.60 -1.20 42.98
N GLU A 220 -35.01 -0.53 43.99
CA GLU A 220 -35.63 -0.45 45.31
C GLU A 220 -36.46 0.85 45.43
N PRO A 221 -37.79 0.79 45.62
CA PRO A 221 -38.60 2.01 45.76
C PRO A 221 -38.43 2.66 47.15
N ALA A 222 -38.13 3.96 47.14
CA ALA A 222 -37.93 4.79 48.33
C ALA A 222 -39.17 4.88 49.27
N PRO A 223 -38.99 5.01 50.60
CA PRO A 223 -40.11 5.03 51.55
C PRO A 223 -40.81 6.40 51.60
N VAL A 224 -42.14 6.36 51.62
CA VAL A 224 -43.05 7.52 51.66
C VAL A 224 -42.95 8.27 53.00
N ALA A 225 -42.65 9.57 52.93
CA ALA A 225 -42.51 10.45 54.09
C ALA A 225 -43.84 10.69 54.84
N LYS A 226 -43.87 10.40 56.15
CA LYS A 226 -44.96 10.75 57.06
C LYS A 226 -44.90 12.23 57.49
N LYS A 227 -46.00 12.95 57.29
CA LYS A 227 -46.26 14.32 57.75
C LYS A 227 -46.53 14.33 59.25
N ASN A 228 -45.64 14.95 60.05
CA ASN A 228 -45.91 15.25 61.47
C ASN A 228 -46.04 16.76 61.68
N SER A 229 -47.23 17.16 62.12
CA SER A 229 -47.60 18.45 62.70
C SER A 229 -46.85 18.69 64.02
N GLY A 230 -46.19 19.84 64.15
CA GLY A 230 -45.47 20.24 65.37
C GLY A 230 -46.37 20.87 66.45
N PRO A 231 -45.92 20.95 67.71
CA PRO A 231 -46.51 21.82 68.72
C PRO A 231 -45.62 23.06 68.96
N GLY A 232 -46.20 24.25 68.85
CA GLY A 232 -45.59 25.51 69.29
C GLY A 232 -46.37 26.07 70.49
N LEU A 233 -45.67 26.28 71.59
CA LEU A 233 -46.15 26.95 72.81
C LEU A 233 -46.25 28.47 72.59
N SER A 234 -47.42 29.04 72.86
CA SER A 234 -47.66 30.26 73.67
C SER A 234 -49.14 30.57 73.70
#